data_AF-A0A3D9YY22-F1
#
_entry.id   AF-A0A3D9YY22-F1
#
_cell.length_a   1.000
_cell.length_b   1.000
_cell.length_c   1.000
_cell.angle_alpha   90.00
_cell.angle_beta   90.00
_cell.angle_gamma   90.00
#
_symmetry.space_group_name_H-M   'P 1'
#
loop_
_entity.id
_entity.type
_entity.pdbx_description
1 polymer ?
#
loop_
_entity_poly.entity_id
_entity_poly.type
_entity_poly.pdbx_seq_one_letter_code
_entity_poly.pdbx_strand_id
1 'polypeptide(L)'
;MHILPADKEKLTSPPALETTVFARILRHDPELALTSLLFDDGELRLPMVNYPVGSSVIVKIDARDVSIALSRPMDVSITNRLPGTIDEIEYLTSPYVRATLSLGKTRVHSLITRESVVRLALQPGIKAWAMIKAVAISGRGVRPDRAPQPRSWPSDRSSSPETR
;
A
#
# COMPACT_ATOMS: atom_id res chain seq x y z
N MET A 1 7.88 17.84 -51.86
CA MET A 1 7.39 16.75 -50.98
C MET A 1 8.14 16.83 -49.66
N HIS A 2 7.51 17.39 -48.62
CA HIS A 2 8.05 17.34 -47.25
C HIS A 2 7.47 16.09 -46.58
N ILE A 3 8.32 15.12 -46.25
CA ILE A 3 7.95 13.94 -45.47
C ILE A 3 8.19 14.32 -44.00
N LEU A 4 7.11 14.40 -43.21
CA LEU A 4 7.18 14.50 -41.76
C LEU A 4 7.79 13.20 -41.21
N PRO A 5 8.74 13.25 -40.27
CA PRO A 5 9.19 12.03 -39.62
C PRO A 5 8.08 11.50 -38.73
N ALA A 6 7.76 10.22 -38.89
CA ALA A 6 6.85 9.49 -38.03
C ALA A 6 7.33 9.58 -36.57
N ASP A 7 6.48 10.14 -35.71
CA ASP A 7 6.64 10.08 -34.27
C ASP A 7 6.75 8.61 -33.88
N LYS A 8 7.92 8.24 -33.35
CA LYS A 8 8.12 6.96 -32.71
C LYS A 8 7.23 6.93 -31.47
N GLU A 9 6.03 6.37 -31.60
CA GLU A 9 5.21 5.95 -30.47
C GLU A 9 6.11 5.10 -29.57
N LYS A 10 6.54 5.70 -28.44
CA LYS A 10 7.17 4.94 -27.37
C LYS A 10 6.17 3.85 -27.02
N LEU A 11 6.55 2.59 -27.19
CA LEU A 11 5.83 1.45 -26.66
C LEU A 11 5.93 1.50 -25.13
N THR A 12 5.18 2.42 -24.52
CA THR A 12 5.07 2.54 -23.07
C THR A 12 4.26 1.34 -22.61
N SER A 13 4.87 0.48 -21.79
CA SER A 13 4.12 -0.56 -21.09
C SER A 13 2.92 0.06 -20.40
N PRO A 14 1.77 -0.62 -20.32
CA PRO A 14 0.62 -0.09 -19.60
C PRO A 14 1.05 0.30 -18.19
N PRO A 15 0.54 1.42 -17.66
CA PRO A 15 0.91 1.90 -16.34
C PRO A 15 0.62 0.82 -15.31
N ALA A 16 1.53 0.63 -14.36
CA ALA A 16 1.33 -0.33 -13.28
C ALA A 16 0.16 0.14 -12.41
N LEU A 17 -0.93 -0.64 -12.38
CA LEU A 17 -2.12 -0.38 -11.56
C LEU A 17 -2.22 -1.32 -10.36
N GLU A 18 -1.21 -2.15 -10.13
CA GLU A 18 -1.16 -3.06 -8.98
C GLU A 18 0.11 -2.78 -8.18
N THR A 19 -0.03 -2.73 -6.86
CA THR A 19 1.11 -2.70 -5.92
C THR A 19 1.25 -4.06 -5.26
N THR A 20 2.47 -4.61 -5.28
CA THR A 20 2.83 -5.83 -4.56
C THR A 20 3.53 -5.46 -3.25
N VAL A 21 2.99 -5.92 -2.13
CA VAL A 21 3.53 -5.69 -0.79
C VAL A 21 3.88 -7.03 -0.16
N PHE A 22 5.10 -7.17 0.36
CA PHE A 22 5.47 -8.32 1.18
C PHE A 22 5.11 -8.04 2.63
N ALA A 23 4.34 -8.94 3.24
CA ALA A 23 3.82 -8.73 4.57
C ALA A 23 3.88 -10.02 5.41
N ARG A 24 3.73 -9.89 6.72
CA ARG A 24 3.68 -11.01 7.66
C ARG A 24 2.38 -10.99 8.44
N ILE A 25 1.72 -12.14 8.58
CA ILE A 25 0.57 -12.28 9.46
C ILE A 25 1.00 -11.96 10.89
N LEU A 26 0.43 -10.92 11.51
CA LEU A 26 0.69 -10.57 12.91
C LEU A 26 -0.27 -11.25 13.86
N ARG A 27 -1.56 -11.18 13.53
CA ARG A 27 -2.65 -11.65 14.40
C ARG A 27 -3.94 -11.81 13.62
N HIS A 28 -4.79 -12.68 14.12
CA HIS A 28 -6.19 -12.79 13.73
C HIS A 28 -7.06 -12.21 14.83
N ASP A 29 -8.16 -11.59 14.42
CA ASP A 29 -9.23 -11.10 15.26
C ASP A 29 -10.49 -11.90 14.88
N PRO A 30 -10.81 -12.97 15.64
CA PRO A 30 -11.96 -13.81 15.34
C PRO A 30 -13.30 -13.09 15.52
N GLU A 31 -13.38 -12.13 16.45
CA GLU A 31 -14.63 -11.42 16.75
C GLU A 31 -15.04 -10.51 15.58
N LEU A 32 -14.07 -9.84 14.97
CA LEU A 32 -14.31 -8.97 13.82
C LEU A 32 -14.13 -9.69 12.47
N ALA A 33 -13.71 -10.95 12.49
CA ALA A 33 -13.30 -11.71 11.31
C ALA A 33 -12.25 -10.96 10.47
N LEU A 34 -11.20 -10.46 11.12
CA LEU A 34 -10.13 -9.68 10.48
C LEU A 34 -8.75 -10.29 10.74
N THR A 35 -7.83 -10.03 9.81
CA THR A 35 -6.41 -10.36 9.95
C THR A 35 -5.59 -9.08 9.88
N SER A 36 -4.60 -8.94 10.77
CA SER A 36 -3.63 -7.84 10.73
C SER A 36 -2.29 -8.33 10.21
N LEU A 37 -1.69 -7.56 9.32
CA LEU A 37 -0.42 -7.85 8.66
C LEU A 37 0.59 -6.75 8.98
N LEU A 38 1.86 -7.11 9.12
CA LEU A 38 2.98 -6.18 9.15
C LEU A 38 3.61 -6.08 7.77
N PHE A 39 3.82 -4.87 7.27
CA PHE A 39 4.67 -4.60 6.11
C PHE A 39 5.67 -3.50 6.47
N ASP A 40 6.56 -3.14 5.54
CA ASP A 40 7.69 -2.23 5.82
C ASP A 40 7.29 -0.88 6.41
N ASP A 41 6.11 -0.34 6.03
CA ASP A 41 5.69 1.01 6.40
C ASP A 41 4.46 1.02 7.33
N GLY A 42 4.12 -0.11 7.96
CA GLY A 42 3.09 -0.18 8.98
C GLY A 42 2.28 -1.47 9.00
N GLU A 43 1.01 -1.35 9.39
CA GLU A 43 0.07 -2.47 9.42
C GLU A 43 -1.01 -2.35 8.34
N LEU A 44 -1.43 -3.50 7.80
CA LEU A 44 -2.61 -3.64 6.95
C LEU A 44 -3.63 -4.55 7.65
N ARG A 45 -4.91 -4.21 7.54
CA ARG A 45 -6.03 -5.02 7.98
C ARG A 45 -6.85 -5.48 6.78
N LEU A 46 -7.24 -6.74 6.77
CA LEU A 46 -8.06 -7.35 5.72
C LEU A 46 -9.03 -8.36 6.33
N PRO A 47 -10.04 -8.83 5.57
CA PRO A 47 -10.90 -9.95 5.98
C PRO A 47 -10.08 -11.17 6.42
N MET A 48 -10.66 -11.98 7.32
CA MET A 48 -10.04 -13.19 7.85
C MET A 48 -9.46 -14.08 6.74
N VAL A 49 -8.23 -14.54 6.93
CA VAL A 49 -7.56 -15.47 6.02
C VAL A 49 -7.07 -16.71 6.76
N ASN A 50 -6.99 -17.83 6.05
CA ASN A 50 -6.53 -19.10 6.61
C ASN A 50 -5.01 -19.28 6.44
N TYR A 51 -4.22 -18.38 7.02
CA TYR A 51 -2.76 -18.47 7.09
C TYR A 51 -2.30 -18.32 8.53
N PRO A 52 -1.42 -19.18 9.06
CA PRO A 52 -0.96 -19.07 10.44
C PRO A 52 -0.28 -17.73 10.74
N VAL A 53 -0.42 -17.25 11.98
CA VAL A 53 0.39 -16.13 12.51
C VAL A 53 1.88 -16.39 12.28
N GLY A 54 2.61 -15.35 11.88
CA GLY A 54 4.01 -15.45 11.49
C GLY A 54 4.24 -15.82 10.03
N SER A 55 3.22 -16.27 9.30
CA SER A 55 3.36 -16.58 7.87
C SER A 55 3.70 -15.34 7.05
N SER A 56 4.61 -15.49 6.10
CA SER A 56 4.87 -14.47 5.10
C SER A 56 3.82 -14.57 3.97
N VAL A 57 3.28 -13.43 3.55
CA VAL A 57 2.22 -13.32 2.54
C VAL A 57 2.54 -12.19 1.54
N ILE A 58 2.07 -12.36 0.30
CA ILE A 58 2.17 -11.35 -0.74
C ILE A 58 0.80 -10.73 -0.85
N VAL A 59 0.76 -9.44 -0.62
CA VAL A 59 -0.43 -8.62 -0.72
C VAL A 59 -0.43 -7.89 -2.05
N LYS A 60 -1.58 -7.90 -2.73
CA LYS A 60 -1.86 -7.11 -3.92
C LYS A 60 -2.87 -6.04 -3.59
N ILE A 61 -2.56 -4.82 -4.02
CA ILE A 61 -3.43 -3.65 -3.89
C ILE A 61 -3.67 -3.12 -5.31
N ASP A 62 -4.92 -3.17 -5.77
CA ASP A 62 -5.32 -2.53 -7.04
C ASP A 62 -5.45 -1.03 -6.82
N ALA A 63 -4.96 -0.24 -7.77
CA ALA A 63 -5.01 1.20 -7.72
C ALA A 63 -6.44 1.76 -7.64
N ARG A 64 -7.44 1.01 -8.12
CA ARG A 64 -8.87 1.35 -7.99
C ARG A 64 -9.39 1.26 -6.56
N ASP A 65 -8.75 0.46 -5.72
CA ASP A 65 -9.10 0.30 -4.32
C ASP A 65 -8.37 1.30 -3.40
N VAL A 66 -7.57 2.20 -3.97
CA VAL A 66 -6.84 3.24 -3.25
C VAL A 66 -7.45 4.60 -3.54
N SER A 67 -7.93 5.27 -2.51
CA SER A 67 -8.37 6.67 -2.55
C SER A 67 -7.38 7.59 -1.83
N ILE A 68 -7.42 8.89 -2.12
CA ILE A 68 -6.52 9.88 -1.53
C ILE A 68 -7.30 10.86 -0.66
N ALA A 69 -6.76 11.18 0.52
CA ALA A 69 -7.23 12.27 1.36
C ALA A 69 -6.06 13.20 1.73
N LEU A 70 -6.28 14.52 1.77
CA LEU A 70 -5.25 15.50 2.14
C LEU A 70 -5.06 15.64 3.66
N SER A 71 -6.07 15.25 4.43
CA SER A 71 -6.04 15.22 5.89
C SER A 71 -6.31 13.80 6.38
N ARG A 72 -5.97 13.53 7.65
CA ARG A 72 -6.24 12.23 8.26
C ARG A 72 -7.75 11.99 8.28
N PRO A 73 -8.27 10.98 7.59
CA PRO A 73 -9.71 10.74 7.57
C PRO A 73 -10.13 10.04 8.86
N MET A 74 -11.13 10.60 9.54
CA MET A 74 -11.65 10.07 10.81
C MET A 74 -12.96 9.31 10.59
N ASP A 75 -13.91 9.90 9.88
CA ASP A 75 -15.26 9.36 9.69
C ASP A 75 -15.40 8.60 8.36
N VAL A 76 -14.61 7.55 8.19
CA VAL A 76 -14.63 6.69 7.01
C VAL A 76 -14.61 5.21 7.38
N SER A 77 -15.31 4.38 6.61
CA SER A 77 -15.31 2.92 6.76
C SER A 77 -13.98 2.26 6.33
N ILE A 78 -13.16 2.98 5.55
CA ILE A 78 -11.87 2.48 5.08
C ILE A 78 -10.92 2.38 6.28
N THR A 79 -10.55 1.14 6.61
CA THR A 79 -9.72 0.82 7.79
C THR A 79 -8.24 1.14 7.56
N ASN A 80 -7.73 0.83 6.37
CA ASN A 80 -6.33 1.06 6.02
C ASN A 80 -6.14 2.51 5.58
N ARG A 81 -5.54 3.32 6.45
CA ARG A 81 -5.26 4.73 6.23
C ARG A 81 -3.78 4.96 6.49
N LEU A 82 -3.01 5.07 5.42
CA LEU A 82 -1.55 5.13 5.51
C LEU A 82 -1.08 6.53 5.10
N PRO A 83 -0.33 7.23 5.96
CA PRO A 83 0.23 8.53 5.60
C PRO A 83 1.34 8.35 4.55
N GLY A 84 1.47 9.29 3.64
CA GLY A 84 2.49 9.28 2.62
C GLY A 84 2.63 10.62 1.91
N THR A 85 3.38 10.61 0.82
CA THR A 85 3.62 11.78 -0.04
C THR A 85 3.32 11.40 -1.48
N ILE A 86 2.67 12.27 -2.24
CA ILE A 86 2.48 12.08 -3.68
C ILE A 86 3.83 12.28 -4.37
N ASP A 87 4.34 11.26 -5.04
CA ASP A 87 5.60 11.32 -5.78
C ASP A 87 5.37 11.66 -7.26
N GLU A 88 4.27 11.18 -7.83
CA GLU A 88 4.04 11.19 -9.27
C GLU A 88 2.55 11.29 -9.58
N ILE A 89 2.21 12.04 -10.62
CA ILE A 89 0.88 12.11 -11.21
C ILE A 89 1.02 11.86 -12.71
N GLU A 90 0.51 10.73 -13.17
CA GLU A 90 0.52 10.32 -14.57
C GLU A 90 -0.89 10.39 -15.14
N TYR A 91 -1.10 11.25 -16.14
CA TYR A 91 -2.37 11.35 -16.85
C TYR A 91 -2.50 10.20 -17.84
N LEU A 92 -3.57 9.41 -17.70
CA LEU A 92 -3.89 8.29 -18.57
C LEU A 92 -4.99 8.70 -19.57
N THR A 93 -5.60 7.71 -20.22
CA THR A 93 -6.82 7.94 -21.00
C THR A 93 -7.88 8.55 -20.09
N SER A 94 -8.34 9.75 -20.46
CA SER A 94 -9.39 10.48 -19.75
C SER A 94 -10.59 9.57 -19.47
N PRO A 95 -11.16 9.59 -18.25
CA PRO A 95 -10.93 10.56 -17.17
C PRO A 95 -9.81 10.19 -16.18
N TYR A 96 -9.05 9.13 -16.44
CA TYR A 96 -8.20 8.51 -15.42
C TYR A 96 -6.84 9.17 -15.26
N VAL A 97 -6.37 9.19 -14.02
CA VAL A 97 -5.03 9.64 -13.61
C VAL A 97 -4.50 8.66 -12.58
N ARG A 98 -3.25 8.24 -12.75
CA ARG A 98 -2.54 7.42 -11.75
C ARG A 98 -1.71 8.34 -10.87
N ALA A 99 -2.06 8.42 -9.60
CA ALA A 99 -1.23 9.04 -8.58
C ALA A 99 -0.39 7.95 -7.89
N THR A 100 0.90 8.20 -7.71
CA THR A 100 1.78 7.32 -6.93
C THR A 100 2.10 7.99 -5.59
N LEU A 101 1.82 7.29 -4.49
CA LEU A 101 2.13 7.73 -3.14
C LEU A 101 3.30 6.91 -2.60
N SER A 102 4.32 7.58 -2.07
CA SER A 102 5.35 6.96 -1.24
C SER A 102 4.91 6.93 0.21
N LEU A 103 4.88 5.73 0.80
CA LEU A 103 4.59 5.50 2.22
C LEU A 103 5.88 5.41 3.07
N GLY A 104 7.05 5.46 2.42
CA GLY A 104 8.34 5.11 3.00
C GLY A 104 9.11 4.24 2.01
N LYS A 105 9.20 2.94 2.26
CA LYS A 105 9.80 1.97 1.33
C LYS A 105 8.82 1.47 0.27
N THR A 106 7.52 1.53 0.56
CA THR A 106 6.46 1.08 -0.34
C THR A 106 5.91 2.25 -1.16
N ARG A 107 5.78 2.05 -2.47
CA ARG A 107 5.04 2.93 -3.37
C ARG A 107 3.69 2.31 -3.66
N VAL A 108 2.60 3.04 -3.43
CA VAL A 108 1.23 2.61 -3.73
C VAL A 108 0.66 3.46 -4.85
N HIS A 109 -0.06 2.83 -5.78
CA HIS A 109 -0.74 3.52 -6.86
C HIS A 109 -2.22 3.75 -6.51
N SER A 110 -2.76 4.86 -6.96
CA SER A 110 -4.17 5.22 -6.86
C SER A 110 -4.66 5.66 -8.24
N LEU A 111 -5.74 5.03 -8.72
CA LEU A 111 -6.38 5.36 -9.98
C LEU A 111 -7.56 6.27 -9.67
N ILE A 112 -7.36 7.57 -9.90
CA ILE A 112 -8.34 8.62 -9.61
C ILE A 112 -8.78 9.31 -10.90
N THR A 113 -9.74 10.21 -10.79
CA THR A 113 -10.19 11.02 -11.91
C THR A 113 -9.38 12.31 -12.02
N ARG A 114 -9.28 12.85 -13.23
CA ARG A 114 -8.75 14.20 -13.47
C ARG A 114 -9.52 15.26 -12.66
N GLU A 115 -10.82 15.07 -12.48
CA GLU A 115 -11.66 15.92 -11.63
C GLU A 115 -11.15 15.97 -10.19
N SER A 116 -10.80 14.82 -9.60
CA SER A 116 -10.28 14.75 -8.23
C SER A 116 -8.89 15.38 -8.09
N VAL A 117 -8.03 15.25 -9.11
CA VAL A 117 -6.73 15.93 -9.16
C VAL A 117 -6.91 17.45 -9.11
N VAL A 118 -7.82 17.98 -9.92
CA VAL A 118 -8.09 19.42 -9.97
C VAL A 118 -8.74 19.90 -8.67
N ARG A 119 -9.80 19.24 -8.21
CA ARG A 119 -10.56 19.63 -7.01
C ARG A 119 -9.72 19.63 -5.74
N LEU A 120 -8.78 18.68 -5.62
CA LEU A 120 -7.88 18.55 -4.47
C LEU A 120 -6.53 19.24 -4.69
N ALA A 121 -6.31 19.90 -5.84
CA ALA A 121 -5.04 20.50 -6.23
C ALA A 121 -3.84 19.54 -6.03
N LEU A 122 -4.01 18.28 -6.43
CA LEU A 122 -2.96 17.27 -6.23
C LEU A 122 -1.75 17.57 -7.11
N GLN A 123 -0.57 17.51 -6.49
CA GLN A 123 0.71 17.64 -7.16
C GLN A 123 1.79 16.83 -6.41
N PRO A 124 2.88 16.45 -7.08
CA PRO A 124 4.03 15.86 -6.41
C PRO A 124 4.53 16.71 -5.21
N GLY A 125 4.98 16.05 -4.15
CA GLY A 125 5.46 16.66 -2.92
C GLY A 125 4.37 16.91 -1.85
N ILE A 126 3.08 16.80 -2.18
CA ILE A 126 2.01 16.95 -1.20
C ILE A 126 1.95 15.74 -0.26
N LYS A 127 1.89 16.00 1.05
CA LYS A 127 1.56 15.00 2.07
C LYS A 127 0.08 14.65 1.97
N ALA A 128 -0.21 13.36 1.94
CA ALA A 128 -1.56 12.84 1.80
C ALA A 128 -1.71 11.51 2.54
N TRP A 129 -2.92 10.96 2.52
CA TRP A 129 -3.26 9.66 3.08
C TRP A 129 -3.75 8.75 1.96
N ALA A 130 -3.14 7.58 1.83
CA ALA A 130 -3.65 6.47 1.04
C ALA A 130 -4.72 5.73 1.83
N MET A 131 -5.95 5.73 1.34
CA MET A 131 -7.09 5.00 1.89
C MET A 131 -7.33 3.75 1.07
N ILE A 132 -7.02 2.57 1.62
CA ILE A 132 -7.07 1.31 0.89
C ILE A 132 -8.31 0.53 1.30
N LYS A 133 -9.30 0.47 0.41
CA LYS A 133 -10.62 -0.15 0.65
C LYS A 133 -10.54 -1.67 0.66
N ALA A 134 -9.80 -2.25 -0.27
CA ALA A 134 -9.66 -3.69 -0.40
C ALA A 134 -8.20 -4.08 -0.59
N VAL A 135 -7.86 -5.25 -0.05
CA VAL A 135 -6.52 -5.83 -0.04
C VAL A 135 -6.67 -7.31 -0.31
N ALA A 136 -5.92 -7.86 -1.27
CA ALA A 136 -5.98 -9.28 -1.61
C ALA A 136 -4.65 -9.98 -1.29
N ILE A 137 -4.71 -11.22 -0.78
CA ILE A 137 -3.52 -12.07 -0.71
C ILE A 137 -3.37 -12.83 -2.03
N SER A 138 -2.19 -12.74 -2.62
CA SER A 138 -1.82 -13.53 -3.79
C SER A 138 -1.58 -14.98 -3.38
N GLY A 139 -2.21 -15.94 -4.07
CA GLY A 139 -2.09 -17.39 -3.78
C GLY A 139 -0.72 -18.02 -4.05
N ARG A 140 0.35 -17.23 -4.27
CA ARG A 140 1.72 -17.74 -4.38
C ARG A 140 2.42 -17.72 -3.02
N GLY A 141 3.04 -18.85 -2.68
CA GLY A 141 3.88 -18.99 -1.48
C GLY A 141 4.99 -17.96 -1.42
N VAL A 142 5.22 -17.44 -0.22
CA VAL A 142 6.11 -16.29 0.01
C VAL A 142 7.45 -16.74 0.52
N ARG A 143 8.49 -15.96 0.22
CA ARG A 143 9.82 -16.16 0.78
C ARG A 143 9.97 -15.40 2.11
N PRO A 144 10.39 -16.08 3.20
CA PRO A 144 10.45 -15.48 4.53
C PRO A 144 11.36 -14.26 4.66
N ASP A 145 12.35 -14.14 3.78
CA ASP A 145 13.39 -13.10 3.74
C ASP A 145 12.85 -11.73 3.31
N ARG A 146 11.73 -11.67 2.60
CA ARG A 146 11.17 -10.41 2.10
C ARG A 146 10.08 -9.79 2.98
N ALA A 147 9.45 -10.58 3.84
CA ALA A 147 8.43 -10.05 4.75
C ALA A 147 9.08 -9.55 6.05
N PRO A 148 8.76 -8.33 6.51
CA PRO A 148 9.35 -7.79 7.73
C PRO A 148 9.06 -8.68 8.93
N GLN A 149 9.98 -8.67 9.88
CA GLN A 149 9.82 -9.32 11.17
C GLN A 149 9.34 -8.29 12.19
N PRO A 150 8.36 -8.64 13.05
CA PRO A 150 8.04 -7.82 14.20
C PRO A 150 9.30 -7.62 15.02
N ARG A 151 9.52 -6.39 15.53
CA ARG A 151 10.59 -6.19 16.50
C ARG A 151 10.27 -7.03 17.74
N SER A 152 11.18 -7.92 18.11
CA SER A 152 11.16 -8.53 19.43
C SER A 152 11.40 -7.42 20.45
N TRP A 153 10.38 -7.12 21.26
CA TRP A 153 10.61 -6.31 22.44
C TRP A 153 11.52 -7.13 23.38
N PRO A 154 12.58 -6.55 23.99
CA PRO A 154 13.43 -7.29 24.92
C PRO A 154 12.65 -7.57 26.22
N SER A 155 11.84 -8.63 26.24
CA SER A 155 11.11 -9.07 27.44
C SER A 155 11.87 -10.13 28.24
N ASP A 156 13.06 -10.57 27.83
CA ASP A 156 13.85 -11.59 28.54
C ASP A 156 15.00 -11.01 29.38
N ARG A 157 14.94 -9.73 29.79
CA ARG A 157 15.83 -9.16 30.83
C ARG A 157 15.16 -9.08 32.20
N SER A 158 14.43 -10.11 32.60
CA SER A 158 14.07 -10.32 34.02
C SER A 158 14.25 -11.77 34.44
N SER A 159 15.48 -12.15 34.74
CA SER A 159 15.84 -13.00 35.88
C SER A 159 17.36 -13.07 35.99
N SER A 160 17.99 -11.94 36.28
CA SER A 160 19.22 -11.96 37.07
C SER A 160 18.77 -11.92 38.53
N PRO A 161 18.92 -12.98 39.34
CA PRO A 161 18.81 -12.83 40.76
C PRO A 161 20.02 -12.02 41.23
N GLU A 162 19.77 -10.89 41.85
CA GLU A 162 20.78 -10.21 42.67
C GLU A 162 21.16 -11.10 43.87
N THR A 163 22.48 -11.23 44.06
CA THR A 163 23.19 -11.28 45.35
C THR A 163 22.96 -12.48 46.28
N ARG A 164 23.96 -13.37 46.36
CA ARG A 164 24.84 -13.48 47.54
C ARG A 164 26.10 -14.30 47.26
#